data_AF-A0A0L0F601-F1
#
_entry.id   AF-A0A0L0F601-F1
#
_cell.length_a   1.000
_cell.length_b   1.000
_cell.length_c   1.000
_cell.angle_alpha   90.00
_cell.angle_beta   90.00
_cell.angle_gamma   90.00
#
_symmetry.space_group_name_H-M   'P 1'
#
loop_
_entity.id
_entity.type
_entity.pdbx_description
1 polymer ?
#
loop_
_entity_poly.entity_id
_entity_poly.type
_entity_poly.pdbx_seq_one_letter_code
_entity_poly.pdbx_strand_id
1 'polypeptide(L)'
;MTDLSYLMNSFQFLTAQFRLLVNHLKQQADISSSRPLSNADHHQNARLRSQSHQTQLPSRSRQRPTPASLKSLDELTNTMNMASRLHQTFSWILNSCATRLVELPTGGPRQ
;
A
#
# COMPACT_ATOMS: atom_id res chain seq x y z
N MET A 1 -7.20 -4.59 -18.36
CA MET A 1 -8.44 -4.97 -19.05
C MET A 1 -8.35 -4.50 -20.48
N THR A 2 -8.72 -5.34 -21.44
CA THR A 2 -8.71 -5.00 -22.88
C THR A 2 -10.00 -4.32 -23.32
N ASP A 3 -11.10 -4.52 -22.59
CA ASP A 3 -12.39 -3.88 -22.83
C ASP A 3 -12.58 -2.65 -21.91
N LEU A 4 -12.73 -1.48 -22.53
CA LEU A 4 -12.97 -0.20 -21.87
C LEU A 4 -14.36 -0.12 -21.23
N SER A 5 -15.39 -0.65 -21.90
CA SER A 5 -16.76 -0.68 -21.39
C SER A 5 -16.84 -1.52 -20.13
N TYR A 6 -16.20 -2.70 -20.15
CA TYR A 6 -16.07 -3.58 -18.99
C TYR A 6 -15.41 -2.85 -17.81
N LEU A 7 -14.35 -2.07 -18.06
CA LEU A 7 -13.68 -1.28 -17.02
C LEU A 7 -14.56 -0.15 -16.47
N MET A 8 -15.27 0.58 -17.33
CA MET A 8 -16.15 1.67 -16.88
C MET A 8 -17.33 1.15 -16.04
N ASN A 9 -17.94 0.04 -16.45
CA ASN A 9 -19.06 -0.56 -15.72
C ASN A 9 -18.64 -1.14 -14.36
N SER A 10 -17.43 -1.68 -14.26
CA SER A 10 -16.88 -2.20 -13.01
C SER A 10 -16.15 -1.16 -12.16
N PHE A 11 -15.93 0.06 -12.66
CA PHE A 11 -15.06 1.05 -12.04
C PHE A 11 -15.43 1.37 -10.58
N GLN A 12 -16.72 1.62 -10.31
CA GLN A 12 -17.20 1.94 -8.96
C GLN A 12 -16.98 0.78 -7.99
N PHE A 13 -17.22 -0.45 -8.44
CA PHE A 13 -16.99 -1.66 -7.64
C PHE A 13 -15.50 -1.84 -7.33
N LEU A 14 -14.66 -1.81 -8.37
CA LEU A 14 -13.21 -1.97 -8.22
C LEU A 14 -12.64 -0.89 -7.29
N THR A 15 -13.05 0.36 -7.47
CA THR A 15 -12.60 1.48 -6.63
C THR A 15 -12.99 1.27 -5.17
N ALA A 16 -14.21 0.81 -4.89
CA ALA A 16 -14.64 0.51 -3.52
C ALA A 16 -13.80 -0.61 -2.89
N GLN A 17 -13.59 -1.72 -3.60
CA GLN A 17 -12.80 -2.84 -3.09
C GLN A 17 -11.32 -2.49 -2.88
N PHE A 18 -10.72 -1.75 -3.82
CA PHE A 18 -9.33 -1.29 -3.66
C PHE A 18 -9.18 -0.29 -2.53
N ARG A 19 -10.16 0.60 -2.28
CA ARG A 19 -10.14 1.49 -1.12
C ARG A 19 -10.16 0.70 0.19
N LEU A 20 -10.98 -0.34 0.29
CA LEU A 20 -11.00 -1.21 1.47
C LEU A 20 -9.65 -1.89 1.70
N LEU A 21 -9.06 -2.45 0.63
CA LEU A 21 -7.73 -3.06 0.70
C LEU A 21 -6.65 -2.06 1.14
N VAL A 22 -6.63 -0.86 0.55
CA VAL A 22 -5.67 0.19 0.92
C VAL A 22 -5.82 0.60 2.39
N ASN A 23 -7.06 0.77 2.85
CA ASN A 23 -7.31 1.12 4.25
C ASN A 23 -6.85 0.01 5.20
N HIS A 24 -7.08 -1.25 4.86
CA HIS A 24 -6.60 -2.39 5.65
C HIS A 24 -5.06 -2.43 5.72
N LEU A 25 -4.38 -2.25 4.59
CA LEU A 25 -2.91 -2.20 4.55
C LEU A 25 -2.35 -1.02 5.35
N LYS A 26 -2.98 0.16 5.26
CA LYS A 26 -2.61 1.33 6.05
C LYS A 26 -2.74 1.06 7.54
N GLN A 27 -3.87 0.51 7.98
CA GLN A 27 -4.09 0.15 9.38
C GLN A 27 -3.02 -0.83 9.89
N GLN A 28 -2.68 -1.86 9.11
CA GLN A 28 -1.63 -2.80 9.50
C GLN A 28 -0.23 -2.16 9.57
N ALA A 29 0.09 -1.25 8.64
CA ALA A 29 1.33 -0.49 8.67
C ALA A 29 1.40 0.46 9.87
N ASP A 30 0.31 1.16 10.19
CA ASP A 30 0.22 2.06 11.33
C ASP A 30 0.35 1.31 12.67
N ILE A 31 -0.27 0.13 12.79
CA ILE A 31 -0.11 -0.76 13.95
C ILE A 31 1.35 -1.22 14.08
N SER A 32 1.99 -1.56 12.96
CA SER A 32 3.40 -2.02 12.96
C SER A 32 4.38 -0.89 13.27
N SER A 33 4.07 0.34 12.87
CA SER A 33 4.84 1.55 13.13
C SER A 33 4.71 2.03 14.59
N SER A 34 3.53 1.88 15.19
CA SER A 34 3.24 2.27 16.57
C SER A 34 3.68 1.25 17.62
N ARG A 35 3.95 0.00 17.21
CA ARG A 35 4.53 -1.02 18.09
C ARG A 35 6.03 -0.71 18.22
N PRO A 36 6.53 -0.26 19.39
CA PRO A 36 7.97 -0.06 19.54
C PRO A 36 8.65 -1.41 19.34
N LEU A 37 9.47 -1.52 18.28
CA LEU A 37 10.39 -2.64 18.15
C LEU A 37 11.24 -2.64 19.43
N SER A 38 11.07 -3.68 20.23
CA SER A 38 11.87 -3.91 21.43
C SER A 38 13.36 -3.83 21.08
N ASN A 39 14.01 -2.81 21.64
CA ASN A 39 15.38 -2.81 22.16
C ASN A 39 16.52 -3.29 21.23
N ALA A 40 17.07 -2.38 20.39
CA ALA A 40 18.52 -2.32 20.09
C ALA A 40 18.90 -1.05 19.30
N ASP A 41 18.13 -0.67 18.28
CA ASP A 41 18.60 0.30 17.27
C ASP A 41 18.19 1.76 17.52
N HIS A 42 17.25 2.01 18.44
CA HIS A 42 16.75 3.37 18.69
C HIS A 42 17.78 4.28 19.41
N HIS A 43 18.78 3.71 20.08
CA HIS A 43 19.80 4.51 20.76
C HIS A 43 20.88 5.06 19.82
N GLN A 44 21.06 4.50 18.62
CA GLN A 44 22.11 4.96 17.71
C GLN A 44 21.64 6.17 16.89
N ASN A 45 20.37 6.21 16.49
CA ASN A 45 19.82 7.33 15.70
C ASN A 45 19.48 8.58 16.53
N ALA A 46 19.17 8.43 17.83
CA ALA A 46 18.95 9.58 18.71
C ALA A 46 20.23 10.38 19.01
N ARG A 47 21.40 9.72 18.96
CA ARG A 47 22.71 10.38 19.15
C ARG A 47 23.20 11.18 17.94
N LEU A 48 22.72 10.87 16.72
CA LEU A 48 23.11 11.62 15.52
C LEU A 48 22.36 12.94 15.37
N ARG A 49 21.17 13.09 15.98
CA ARG A 49 20.39 14.33 15.93
C ARG A 49 20.82 15.40 16.94
N SER A 50 21.67 15.06 17.91
CA SER A 50 22.08 15.96 19.00
C SER A 50 23.45 16.60 18.80
N GLN A 51 24.14 16.39 17.68
CA GLN A 51 25.47 16.98 17.38
C GLN A 51 25.46 18.08 16.30
N SER A 52 24.32 18.70 15.99
CA SER A 52 24.27 19.80 15.00
C SER A 52 24.45 21.19 15.62
N HIS A 53 25.51 21.36 16.42
CA HIS A 53 26.05 22.66 16.79
C HIS A 53 27.57 22.66 16.62
N GLN A 54 28.04 22.58 15.37
CA GLN A 54 29.39 23.06 15.02
C GLN A 54 29.45 23.48 13.55
N THR A 55 29.62 24.79 13.40
CA THR A 55 30.44 25.50 12.40
C THR A 55 30.14 25.28 10.90
N GLN A 56 29.71 26.39 10.29
CA GLN A 56 29.49 26.57 8.86
C GLN A 56 30.76 26.33 8.03
N LEU A 57 30.68 25.40 7.06
CA LEU A 57 31.49 25.44 5.83
C LEU A 57 30.55 25.22 4.63
N PRO A 58 30.63 26.01 3.54
CA PRO A 58 29.77 25.82 2.38
C PRO A 58 30.36 24.72 1.49
N SER A 59 30.17 23.46 1.87
CA SER A 59 30.44 22.33 0.97
C SER A 59 29.29 22.23 -0.02
N ARG A 60 29.56 22.69 -1.25
CA ARG A 60 28.72 22.56 -2.44
C ARG A 60 28.68 21.10 -2.91
N SER A 61 28.24 20.18 -2.05
CA SER A 61 27.97 18.80 -2.48
C SER A 61 26.51 18.72 -2.91
N ARG A 62 26.30 18.44 -4.21
CA ARG A 62 25.03 17.94 -4.73
C ARG A 62 24.76 16.59 -4.08
N GLN A 63 24.29 16.59 -2.84
CA GLN A 63 23.64 15.44 -2.24
C GLN A 63 22.33 15.26 -2.99
N ARG A 64 22.39 14.45 -4.05
CA ARG A 64 21.20 13.79 -4.60
C ARG A 64 20.51 13.13 -3.40
N PRO A 65 19.24 13.44 -3.09
CA PRO A 65 18.56 12.75 -2.01
C PRO A 65 18.65 11.26 -2.32
N THR A 66 19.41 10.54 -1.49
CA THR A 66 19.44 9.08 -1.53
C THR A 66 17.99 8.62 -1.44
N PRO A 67 17.49 7.79 -2.37
CA PRO A 67 16.13 7.31 -2.29
C PRO A 67 16.00 6.63 -0.93
N ALA A 68 15.04 7.07 -0.12
CA ALA A 68 14.72 6.43 1.14
C ALA A 68 14.62 4.92 0.86
N SER A 69 15.40 4.12 1.59
CA SER A 69 15.43 2.66 1.42
C SER A 69 13.99 2.17 1.42
N LEU A 70 13.51 1.70 0.26
CA LEU A 70 12.16 1.19 0.13
C LEU A 70 12.07 -0.08 0.97
N LYS A 71 11.34 0.00 2.09
CA LYS A 71 11.07 -1.18 2.92
C LYS A 71 10.11 -2.09 2.19
N SER A 72 10.33 -3.39 2.31
CA SER A 72 9.41 -4.38 1.76
C SER A 72 8.04 -4.27 2.46
N LEU A 73 6.96 -4.69 1.78
CA LEU A 73 5.62 -4.64 2.36
C LEU A 73 5.49 -5.56 3.58
N ASP A 74 6.19 -6.70 3.56
CA ASP A 74 6.28 -7.62 4.70
C ASP A 74 6.95 -6.94 5.91
N GLU A 75 8.02 -6.16 5.70
CA GLU A 75 8.65 -5.36 6.76
C GLU A 75 7.74 -4.25 7.29
N LEU A 76 6.99 -3.58 6.41
CA LEU A 76 6.12 -2.46 6.80
C LEU A 76 4.90 -2.91 7.61
N THR A 77 4.38 -4.10 7.34
CA THR A 77 3.17 -4.65 7.95
C THR A 77 3.43 -5.75 8.97
N ASN A 78 4.70 -6.13 9.17
CA ASN A 78 5.14 -7.21 10.05
C ASN A 78 4.28 -8.49 9.91
N THR A 79 3.89 -8.82 8.68
CA THR A 79 2.95 -9.91 8.40
C THR A 79 3.67 -10.95 7.55
N MET A 80 3.81 -12.17 8.07
CA MET A 80 4.27 -13.30 7.25
C MET A 80 3.23 -13.63 6.18
N ASN A 81 3.71 -13.90 4.96
CA ASN A 81 2.89 -14.29 3.81
C ASN A 81 1.94 -13.18 3.29
N MET A 82 2.36 -11.91 3.32
CA MET A 82 1.55 -10.82 2.77
C MET A 82 1.25 -11.06 1.28
N ALA A 83 2.21 -11.57 0.51
CA ALA A 83 2.00 -11.92 -0.90
C ALA A 83 0.84 -12.91 -1.10
N SER A 84 0.75 -13.96 -0.27
CA SER A 84 -0.34 -14.95 -0.34
C SER A 84 -1.70 -14.34 0.02
N ARG A 85 -1.73 -13.48 1.05
CA ARG A 85 -2.96 -12.76 1.44
C ARG A 85 -3.43 -11.82 0.34
N LEU A 86 -2.51 -11.03 -0.22
CA LEU A 86 -2.80 -10.15 -1.35
C LEU A 86 -3.30 -10.94 -2.54
N HIS A 87 -2.64 -12.04 -2.89
CA HIS A 87 -3.07 -12.91 -3.99
C HIS A 87 -4.52 -13.37 -3.77
N GLN A 88 -4.85 -13.90 -2.59
CA GLN A 88 -6.21 -14.33 -2.27
C GLN A 88 -7.22 -13.17 -2.37
N THR A 89 -6.86 -11.98 -1.87
CA THR A 89 -7.73 -10.79 -1.98
C THR A 89 -7.92 -10.36 -3.43
N PHE A 90 -6.86 -10.31 -4.23
CA PHE A 90 -6.97 -9.97 -5.65
C PHE A 90 -7.81 -11.00 -6.41
N SER A 91 -7.58 -12.29 -6.18
CA SER A 91 -8.40 -13.37 -6.78
C SER A 91 -9.87 -13.20 -6.41
N TRP A 92 -10.18 -12.89 -5.15
CA TRP A 92 -11.54 -12.65 -4.71
C TRP A 92 -12.17 -11.42 -5.38
N ILE A 93 -11.47 -10.29 -5.44
CA ILE A 93 -11.94 -9.06 -6.11
C ILE A 93 -12.23 -9.34 -7.59
N LEU A 94 -11.32 -10.03 -8.29
CA LEU A 94 -11.48 -10.36 -9.70
C LEU A 94 -12.67 -11.30 -9.92
N ASN A 95 -12.83 -12.32 -9.09
CA ASN A 95 -13.94 -13.25 -9.17
C ASN A 95 -15.28 -12.54 -8.92
N SER A 96 -15.36 -11.70 -7.89
CA SER A 96 -16.56 -10.90 -7.59
C SER A 96 -16.88 -9.88 -8.68
N CYS A 97 -15.86 -9.33 -9.35
CA CYS A 97 -16.05 -8.44 -10.48
C CYS A 97 -16.64 -9.19 -11.68
N ALA A 98 -16.17 -10.42 -11.93
CA ALA A 98 -16.68 -11.26 -13.02
C ALA A 98 -18.14 -11.68 -12.79
N THR A 99 -18.50 -12.15 -11.59
CA THR A 99 -19.87 -12.59 -11.29
C THR A 99 -20.89 -11.44 -11.37
N ARG A 100 -20.52 -10.25 -10.89
CA ARG A 100 -21.41 -9.09 -10.87
C ARG A 100 -21.81 -8.60 -12.27
N LEU A 101 -20.97 -8.85 -13.28
CA LEU A 101 -21.25 -8.47 -14.67
C LEU A 101 -22.04 -9.53 -15.42
N VAL A 102 -22.00 -10.79 -14.97
CA VAL A 102 -22.89 -11.86 -15.46
C VAL A 102 -24.33 -11.62 -15.01
N GLU A 103 -24.53 -11.04 -13.83
CA GLU A 103 -25.86 -10.75 -13.27
C GLU A 103 -26.52 -9.47 -13.78
N LEU A 104 -25.84 -8.64 -14.57
CA LEU A 104 -26.47 -7.47 -15.22
C LEU A 104 -27.20 -7.98 -16.46
N PRO A 105 -28.52 -8.27 -16.40
CA PRO A 105 -29.20 -8.87 -17.53
C PRO A 105 -29.31 -7.78 -18.58
N THR A 106 -28.95 -8.09 -19.82
CA THR A 106 -29.31 -7.33 -21.03
C THR A 106 -30.82 -7.42 -21.31
N GLY A 107 -31.64 -7.38 -20.26
CA GLY A 107 -33.09 -7.43 -20.29
C GLY A 107 -33.65 -6.03 -20.15
N GLY A 108 -33.66 -5.27 -21.26
CA GLY A 108 -34.66 -4.22 -21.41
C GLY A 108 -36.06 -4.83 -21.41
N PRO A 109 -37.11 -4.07 -21.04
CA PRO A 109 -38.47 -4.57 -21.08
C PRO A 109 -38.81 -4.96 -22.53
N ARG A 110 -39.03 -6.25 -22.77
CA ARG A 110 -39.76 -6.69 -23.96
C ARG A 110 -41.25 -6.61 -23.61
N GLN A 111 -41.85 -5.51 -24.08
CA GLN A 111 -43.28 -5.23 -24.31
C GLN A 111 -44.28 -5.62 -23.22
#